data_AF-A0A434EL08-F1
#
_entry.id   AF-A0A434EL08-F1
#
_cell.length_a   1.000
_cell.length_b   1.000
_cell.length_c   1.000
_cell.angle_alpha   90.00
_cell.angle_beta   90.00
_cell.angle_gamma   90.00
#
_symmetry.space_group_name_H-M   'P 1'
#
loop_
_entity.id
_entity.type
_entity.pdbx_description
1 polymer ?
#
loop_
_entity_poly.entity_id
_entity_poly.type
_entity_poly.pdbx_seq_one_letter_code
_entity_poly.pdbx_strand_id
1 'polypeptide(L)'
;ACAAAVAALVRERQPPQPKLINTCYSLVAPGYGISIAGVYQPRDGLLAEVEGAGGTSPLEAPSSVRELEAAYAEDWFRTITSEVFG
;
A
#
# COMPACT_ATOMS: atom_id res chain seq x y z
N ALA A 1 -4.94 11.36 0.67
CA ALA A 1 -4.65 12.36 1.72
C ALA A 1 -4.51 13.79 1.19
N CYS A 2 -3.56 14.06 0.29
CA CYS A 2 -3.29 15.43 -0.21
C CYS A 2 -4.53 16.14 -0.77
N ALA A 3 -5.24 15.52 -1.73
CA ALA A 3 -6.46 16.12 -2.31
C ALA A 3 -7.53 16.47 -1.26
N ALA A 4 -7.74 15.59 -0.26
CA ALA A 4 -8.68 15.85 0.83
C ALA A 4 -8.23 17.01 1.74
N ALA A 5 -6.92 17.12 2.02
CA ALA A 5 -6.37 18.23 2.77
C ALA A 5 -6.54 19.56 2.02
N VAL A 6 -6.25 19.60 0.71
CA VAL A 6 -6.48 20.79 -0.12
C VAL A 6 -7.95 21.20 -0.10
N ALA A 7 -8.87 20.24 -0.28
CA ALA A 7 -10.31 20.51 -0.23
C ALA A 7 -10.79 21.04 1.15
N ALA A 8 -10.17 20.59 2.26
CA ALA A 8 -10.46 21.10 3.59
C ALA A 8 -9.94 22.54 3.78
N LEU A 9 -8.69 22.80 3.38
CA LEU A 9 -8.05 24.11 3.51
C LEU A 9 -8.74 25.18 2.67
N VAL A 10 -9.15 24.87 1.44
CA VAL A 10 -9.94 25.78 0.59
C VAL A 10 -11.28 26.14 1.23
N ARG A 11 -11.80 25.30 2.14
CA ARG A 11 -13.02 25.54 2.91
C ARG A 11 -12.76 26.06 4.31
N GLU A 12 -11.52 26.48 4.60
CA GLU A 12 -11.10 26.97 5.92
C GLU A 12 -11.35 25.96 7.06
N ARG A 13 -11.25 24.66 6.73
CA ARG A 13 -11.40 23.56 7.69
C ARG A 13 -10.06 22.94 8.02
N GLN A 14 -9.94 22.41 9.23
CA GLN A 14 -8.80 21.62 9.62
C GLN A 14 -8.71 20.33 8.77
N PRO A 15 -7.57 20.05 8.12
CA PRO A 15 -7.38 18.79 7.40
C PRO A 15 -7.46 17.60 8.35
N PRO A 16 -8.05 16.46 7.91
CA PRO A 16 -7.99 15.24 8.68
C PRO A 16 -6.55 14.74 8.80
N GLN A 17 -6.22 14.08 9.91
CA GLN A 17 -4.93 13.39 10.00
C GLN A 17 -4.87 12.28 8.94
N PRO A 18 -3.81 12.21 8.13
CA PRO A 18 -3.70 11.20 7.08
C PRO A 18 -3.41 9.83 7.68
N LYS A 19 -3.99 8.79 7.08
CA LYS A 19 -3.46 7.43 7.09
C LYS A 19 -3.09 7.07 5.66
N LEU A 20 -1.91 6.51 5.47
CA LEU A 20 -1.38 6.12 4.18
C LEU A 20 -1.10 4.63 4.17
N ILE A 21 -1.16 4.02 2.99
CA ILE A 21 -0.89 2.59 2.80
C ILE A 21 0.09 2.43 1.64
N ASN A 22 0.91 1.40 1.71
CA ASN A 22 1.80 0.98 0.63
C ASN A 22 1.76 -0.54 0.50
N THR A 23 1.84 -1.02 -0.74
CA THR A 23 2.22 -2.40 -1.01
C THR A 23 3.04 -2.43 -2.28
N CYS A 24 4.26 -2.95 -2.21
CA CYS A 24 5.11 -3.19 -3.37
C CYS A 24 5.14 -4.70 -3.63
N TYR A 25 4.62 -5.12 -4.77
CA TYR A 25 4.78 -6.48 -5.26
C TYR A 25 6.05 -6.60 -6.11
N SER A 26 6.68 -7.77 -6.09
CA SER A 26 7.78 -8.14 -6.99
C SER A 26 7.54 -9.53 -7.56
N LEU A 27 7.50 -9.63 -8.88
CA LEU A 27 7.46 -10.92 -9.59
C LEU A 27 8.90 -11.41 -9.77
N VAL A 28 9.25 -12.48 -9.07
CA VAL A 28 10.60 -13.08 -9.13
C VAL A 28 10.71 -14.01 -10.34
N ALA A 29 9.62 -14.72 -10.63
CA ALA A 29 9.46 -15.58 -11.80
C ALA A 29 7.96 -15.69 -12.14
N PRO A 30 7.57 -16.24 -13.31
CA PRO A 30 6.17 -16.56 -13.58
C PRO A 30 5.58 -17.44 -12.46
N GLY A 31 4.43 -17.04 -11.90
CA GLY A 31 3.80 -17.73 -10.79
C GLY A 31 4.52 -17.62 -9.43
N TYR A 32 5.54 -16.76 -9.31
CA TYR A 32 6.25 -16.53 -8.06
C TYR A 32 6.33 -15.03 -7.73
N GLY A 33 5.46 -14.58 -6.83
CA GLY A 33 5.44 -13.23 -6.30
C GLY A 33 5.93 -13.16 -4.85
N ILE A 34 6.44 -11.99 -4.48
CA ILE A 34 6.66 -11.55 -3.09
C ILE A 34 6.14 -10.13 -2.94
N SER A 35 5.94 -9.70 -1.70
CA SER A 35 5.43 -8.38 -1.38
C SER A 35 6.04 -7.81 -0.10
N ILE A 36 6.00 -6.48 -0.01
CA ILE A 36 6.16 -5.73 1.22
C ILE A 36 5.00 -4.76 1.35
N ALA A 37 4.35 -4.73 2.52
CA ALA A 37 3.21 -3.88 2.81
C ALA A 37 3.44 -3.06 4.09
N GLY A 38 2.80 -1.89 4.16
CA GLY A 38 2.87 -1.01 5.33
C GLY A 38 1.68 -0.06 5.42
N VAL A 39 1.30 0.27 6.66
CA VAL A 39 0.35 1.34 6.97
C VAL A 39 1.10 2.41 7.76
N TYR A 40 0.92 3.68 7.36
CA TYR A 40 1.67 4.80 7.90
C TYR A 40 0.74 5.86 8.48
N GLN A 41 1.16 6.47 9.59
CA GLN A 41 0.47 7.60 10.22
C GLN A 41 1.48 8.64 10.72
N PRO A 42 1.09 9.92 10.87
CA PRO A 42 1.95 10.93 11.46
C PRO A 42 2.37 10.57 12.89
N ARG A 43 3.67 10.68 13.16
CA ARG A 43 4.26 10.60 14.50
C ARG A 43 5.54 11.44 14.51
N ASP A 44 5.65 12.36 15.47
CA ASP A 44 6.84 13.22 15.67
C ASP A 44 7.28 13.99 14.41
N GLY A 45 6.32 14.49 13.63
CA GLY A 45 6.60 15.24 12.39
C GLY A 45 6.99 14.37 11.18
N LEU A 46 7.02 13.05 11.33
CA LEU A 46 7.31 12.08 10.27
C LEU A 46 6.10 11.20 9.99
N LEU A 47 6.14 10.44 8.89
CA LEU A 47 5.25 9.31 8.66
C LEU A 47 5.92 8.05 9.24
N ALA A 48 5.34 7.51 10.30
CA ALA A 48 5.82 6.29 10.94
C ALA A 48 4.90 5.12 10.60
N GLU A 49 5.47 3.92 10.52
CA GLU A 49 4.69 2.69 10.41
C GLU A 49 3.81 2.47 11.64
N VAL A 50 2.59 2.00 11.38
CA VAL A 50 1.71 1.47 12.40
C VAL A 50 2.20 0.08 12.76
N GLU A 51 2.56 -0.11 14.03
CA GLU A 51 3.09 -1.37 14.53
C GLU A 51 2.17 -2.55 14.22
N GLY A 52 2.73 -3.62 13.65
CA GLY A 52 2.00 -4.85 13.29
C GLY A 52 1.10 -4.74 12.05
N ALA A 53 1.02 -3.57 11.39
CA ALA A 53 0.12 -3.36 10.26
C ALA A 53 0.72 -3.73 8.89
N GLY A 54 1.98 -4.15 8.84
CA GLY A 54 2.72 -4.41 7.60
C GLY A 54 3.70 -5.58 7.75
N GLY A 55 4.65 -5.64 6.81
CA GLY A 55 5.67 -6.68 6.79
C GLY A 55 6.05 -7.09 5.37
N THR A 56 7.00 -8.01 5.29
CA THR A 56 7.37 -8.70 4.06
C THR A 56 6.74 -10.08 4.03
N SER A 57 6.57 -10.64 2.84
CA SER A 57 6.15 -12.04 2.71
C SER A 57 7.04 -12.94 3.58
N PRO A 58 6.47 -13.90 4.34
CA PRO A 58 7.27 -14.80 5.16
C PRO A 58 8.28 -15.56 4.29
N LEU A 59 9.53 -15.70 4.73
CA LEU A 59 10.58 -16.39 3.95
C LEU A 59 10.18 -17.82 3.59
N GLU A 60 9.67 -18.57 4.58
CA GLU A 60 9.26 -19.97 4.47
C GLU A 60 7.79 -20.13 4.07
N ALA A 61 7.23 -19.21 3.27
CA ALA A 61 5.86 -19.35 2.80
C ALA A 61 5.75 -20.48 1.75
N PRO A 62 4.64 -21.24 1.73
CA PRO A 62 4.44 -22.30 0.75
C PRO A 62 4.30 -21.73 -0.67
N SER A 63 4.51 -22.57 -1.70
CA SER A 63 4.43 -22.16 -3.10
C SER A 63 3.08 -21.54 -3.46
N SER A 64 1.98 -22.00 -2.85
CA SER A 64 0.65 -21.44 -3.04
C SER A 64 0.55 -19.97 -2.65
N VAL A 65 1.31 -19.52 -1.64
CA VAL A 65 1.37 -18.09 -1.29
C VAL A 65 2.09 -17.30 -2.38
N ARG A 66 3.17 -17.86 -2.96
CA ARG A 66 3.92 -17.21 -4.05
C ARG A 66 3.09 -17.08 -5.32
N GLU A 67 2.33 -18.11 -5.64
CA GLU A 67 1.39 -18.11 -6.77
C GLU A 67 0.29 -17.06 -6.57
N LEU A 68 -0.27 -16.98 -5.36
CA LEU A 68 -1.25 -15.96 -5.01
C LEU A 68 -0.65 -14.55 -5.05
N GLU A 69 0.54 -14.33 -4.52
CA GLU A 69 1.22 -13.03 -4.57
C GLU A 69 1.52 -12.61 -6.01
N ALA A 70 1.80 -13.54 -6.91
CA ALA A 70 1.97 -13.24 -8.34
C ALA A 70 0.66 -12.78 -8.97
N ALA A 71 -0.45 -13.49 -8.71
CA ALA A 71 -1.77 -13.10 -9.19
C ALA A 71 -2.20 -11.73 -8.64
N TYR A 72 -1.99 -11.50 -7.34
CA TYR A 72 -2.30 -10.22 -6.70
C TYR A 72 -1.46 -9.05 -7.24
N ALA A 73 -0.22 -9.29 -7.66
CA ALA A 73 0.60 -8.26 -8.29
C ALA A 73 -0.02 -7.76 -9.60
N GLU A 74 -0.54 -8.67 -10.43
CA GLU A 74 -1.23 -8.33 -11.66
C GLU A 74 -2.55 -7.59 -11.41
N ASP A 75 -3.34 -8.09 -10.46
CA ASP A 75 -4.61 -7.46 -10.06
C ASP A 75 -4.37 -6.07 -9.47
N TRP A 76 -3.33 -5.90 -8.66
CA TRP A 76 -2.93 -4.62 -8.09
C TRP A 76 -2.60 -3.63 -9.20
N PHE A 77 -1.80 -4.03 -10.20
CA PHE A 77 -1.44 -3.14 -11.31
C PHE A 77 -2.68 -2.70 -12.11
N ARG A 78 -3.58 -3.64 -12.45
CA ARG A 78 -4.83 -3.33 -13.14
C ARG A 78 -5.71 -2.38 -12.32
N THR A 79 -5.86 -2.65 -11.03
CA THR A 79 -6.71 -1.87 -10.13
C THR A 79 -6.15 -0.46 -9.94
N ILE A 80 -4.88 -0.32 -9.57
CA ILE A 80 -4.30 1.00 -9.26
C ILE A 80 -4.24 1.91 -10.49
N THR A 81 -3.98 1.35 -11.67
CA THR A 81 -3.96 2.15 -12.91
C THR A 81 -5.36 2.63 -13.26
N SER A 82 -6.38 1.78 -13.14
CA SER A 82 -7.78 2.18 -13.36
C SER A 82 -8.27 3.20 -12.33
N GLU A 83 -7.91 3.06 -11.05
CA GLU A 83 -8.30 4.02 -10.02
C GLU A 83 -7.65 5.40 -10.22
N VAL A 84 -6.42 5.45 -10.74
CA VAL A 84 -5.68 6.70 -10.94
C VAL A 84 -6.07 7.38 -12.26
N PHE A 85 -6.31 6.60 -13.32
CA PHE A 85 -6.44 7.14 -14.68
C PHE A 85 -7.81 6.95 -15.35
N GLY A 86 -8.69 6.12 -14.79
CA GLY A 86 -9.95 5.69 -15.43
C GLY A 86 -9.76 4.55 -16.43
#